data_AF-A0A1W9WD20-F1
#
_entry.id   AF-A0A1W9WD20-F1
#
_cell.length_a   1.000
_cell.length_b   1.000
_cell.length_c   1.000
_cell.angle_alpha   90.00
_cell.angle_beta   90.00
_cell.angle_gamma   90.00
#
_symmetry.space_group_name_H-M   'P 1'
#
loop_
_entity.id
_entity.type
_entity.pdbx_description
1 polymer ?
#
loop_
_entity_poly.entity_id
_entity_poly.type
_entity_poly.pdbx_seq_one_letter_code
_entity_poly.pdbx_strand_id
1 'polypeptide(L)'
;MKLKTKLKDLRDVLSQGLIERDTPIRLTLLAALSGEHLLLLGPPGTAKSELARRIKQAFNGGNYFERLLTRFSVPEELFGPLSIKALEEDRYERLTSRYLPTATVAFIDEVFKANSAILNSLLTLLNEREFDNGVKRDKTPLSCVVGASNELPEGEELDALYDRFLLRYQVMPVSPESFAQLLGLKGNPKPKPDLELRLTVEELQEIQESAELVKLPDDVMVLLQELRHFLSEQQIYVSDRRWRKVVKLLQVAAYTNGNNEVSIWDCWLLQHCLWATPEQRQVIFDWYQSRVGTKAAFNPEKFSKLIAAWEKNLEGAKNNQTQAQDEEGHLLYIDWKGELTNQSEREVPEDRNGEPLYLAPPHTQTRIQDRTSQGKGYTVEEFKQNFCRDYYDRFHDDQQWVEVEDYFVDNANRLMVSKKIPPKMEPTCYSKYHIKGRVEETDKFVKDMTEYLAQIDAQISSLTQTINDHLWITPGFSEPAKSTLEQTRQTVAALRVRMTTVRDGFSQLPAEKV
;
A
#
# COMPACT_ATOMS: atom_id res chain seq x y z
N MET A 1 33.85 -19.51 -12.41
CA MET A 1 33.42 -18.11 -12.26
C MET A 1 32.07 -18.10 -11.56
N LYS A 2 31.79 -17.23 -10.57
CA LYS A 2 30.44 -17.13 -9.99
C LYS A 2 29.46 -16.64 -11.07
N LEU A 3 28.27 -17.25 -11.18
CA LEU A 3 27.28 -16.96 -12.23
C LEU A 3 26.99 -15.46 -12.39
N LYS A 4 26.74 -14.75 -11.28
CA LYS A 4 26.52 -13.29 -11.28
C LYS A 4 27.66 -12.51 -11.95
N THR A 5 28.91 -12.86 -11.67
CA THR A 5 30.08 -12.20 -12.27
C THR A 5 30.15 -12.51 -13.76
N LYS A 6 29.91 -13.76 -14.17
CA LYS A 6 29.86 -14.16 -15.59
C LYS A 6 28.84 -13.33 -16.36
N LEU A 7 27.62 -13.20 -15.83
CA LEU A 7 26.55 -12.45 -16.48
C LEU A 7 26.80 -10.93 -16.49
N LYS A 8 27.42 -10.39 -15.43
CA LYS A 8 27.83 -8.99 -15.37
C LYS A 8 28.84 -8.67 -16.47
N ASP A 9 29.90 -9.46 -16.57
CA ASP A 9 30.96 -9.25 -17.55
C ASP A 9 30.41 -9.45 -18.97
N LEU A 10 29.54 -10.44 -19.19
CA LEU A 10 28.83 -10.63 -20.45
C LEU A 10 27.99 -9.40 -20.83
N ARG A 11 27.16 -8.89 -19.93
CA ARG A 11 26.35 -7.68 -20.14
C ARG A 11 27.22 -6.48 -20.48
N ASP A 12 28.33 -6.29 -19.76
CA ASP A 12 29.21 -5.14 -19.94
C ASP A 12 29.87 -5.18 -21.32
N VAL A 13 30.36 -6.34 -21.76
CA VAL A 13 30.88 -6.55 -23.13
C VAL A 13 29.79 -6.26 -24.18
N LEU A 14 28.58 -6.78 -23.99
CA LEU A 14 27.46 -6.56 -24.91
C LEU A 14 27.00 -5.11 -24.97
N SER A 15 27.28 -4.30 -23.95
CA SER A 15 26.88 -2.89 -23.87
C SER A 15 27.89 -1.92 -24.51
N GLN A 16 29.13 -2.36 -24.77
CA GLN A 16 30.20 -1.49 -25.28
C GLN A 16 29.83 -0.82 -26.61
N GLY A 17 29.88 0.51 -26.68
CA GLY A 17 29.56 1.26 -27.90
C GLY A 17 28.06 1.32 -28.25
N LEU A 18 27.17 0.98 -27.32
CA LEU A 18 25.76 1.37 -27.38
C LEU A 18 25.49 2.44 -26.34
N ILE A 19 24.91 3.55 -26.78
CA ILE A 19 24.61 4.70 -25.94
C ILE A 19 23.16 4.61 -25.50
N GLU A 20 22.93 4.72 -24.19
CA GLU A 20 21.58 4.64 -23.59
C GLU A 20 20.83 3.35 -23.95
N ARG A 21 21.55 2.21 -24.04
CA ARG A 21 20.95 0.89 -24.29
C ARG A 21 21.27 -0.17 -23.24
N ASP A 22 21.73 0.25 -22.06
CA ASP A 22 21.99 -0.67 -20.95
C ASP A 22 20.72 -1.44 -20.52
N THR A 23 19.59 -0.74 -20.34
CA THR A 23 18.31 -1.37 -19.96
C THR A 23 17.82 -2.42 -20.96
N PRO A 24 17.67 -2.13 -22.27
CA PRO A 24 17.19 -3.15 -23.20
C PRO A 24 18.14 -4.35 -23.29
N ILE A 25 19.46 -4.17 -23.13
CA ILE A 25 20.40 -5.31 -23.08
C ILE A 25 20.14 -6.20 -21.86
N ARG A 26 19.98 -5.60 -20.67
CA ARG A 26 19.63 -6.32 -19.44
C ARG A 26 18.32 -7.09 -19.60
N LEU A 27 17.28 -6.44 -20.12
CA LEU A 27 15.99 -7.08 -20.35
C LEU A 27 16.07 -8.20 -21.39
N THR A 28 16.88 -8.03 -22.44
CA THR A 28 17.05 -9.07 -23.48
C THR A 28 17.76 -10.30 -22.92
N LEU A 29 18.83 -10.09 -22.15
CA LEU A 29 19.53 -11.18 -21.45
C LEU A 29 18.60 -11.88 -20.46
N LEU A 30 17.90 -11.11 -19.63
CA LEU A 30 16.95 -11.67 -18.66
C LEU A 30 15.83 -12.45 -19.34
N ALA A 31 15.28 -11.95 -20.45
CA ALA A 31 14.27 -12.66 -21.25
C ALA A 31 14.80 -14.04 -21.65
N ALA A 32 16.02 -14.11 -22.17
CA ALA A 32 16.60 -15.38 -22.59
C ALA A 32 16.93 -16.32 -21.44
N LEU A 33 17.43 -15.80 -20.32
CA LEU A 33 17.66 -16.57 -19.10
C LEU A 33 16.36 -17.15 -18.55
N SER A 34 15.26 -16.40 -18.63
CA SER A 34 13.93 -16.85 -18.19
C SER A 34 13.19 -17.74 -19.20
N GLY A 35 13.70 -17.89 -20.43
CA GLY A 35 13.02 -18.60 -21.52
C GLY A 35 11.81 -17.84 -22.08
N GLU A 36 11.80 -16.52 -21.89
CA GLU A 36 10.72 -15.59 -22.25
C GLU A 36 11.12 -14.70 -23.44
N HIS A 37 10.22 -13.83 -23.87
CA HIS A 37 10.38 -13.01 -25.06
C HIS A 37 10.32 -11.51 -24.74
N LEU A 38 11.07 -10.72 -25.50
CA LEU A 38 11.14 -9.27 -25.37
C LEU A 38 10.58 -8.59 -26.61
N LEU A 39 9.72 -7.60 -26.43
CA LEU A 39 9.32 -6.67 -27.49
C LEU A 39 10.02 -5.32 -27.32
N LEU A 40 10.66 -4.85 -28.40
CA LEU A 40 11.23 -3.52 -28.53
C LEU A 40 10.30 -2.64 -29.37
N LEU A 41 9.65 -1.68 -28.72
CA LEU A 41 8.84 -0.65 -29.38
C LEU A 41 9.64 0.63 -29.56
N GLY A 42 9.47 1.36 -30.65
CA GLY A 42 10.06 2.69 -30.81
C GLY A 42 10.28 3.04 -32.27
N PRO A 43 10.67 4.28 -32.60
CA PRO A 43 10.82 4.72 -33.98
C PRO A 43 11.94 3.96 -34.73
N PRO A 44 11.92 3.97 -36.07
CA PRO A 44 13.01 3.42 -36.87
C PRO A 44 14.33 4.14 -36.58
N GLY A 45 15.46 3.45 -36.74
CA GLY A 45 16.79 4.04 -36.52
C GLY A 45 17.26 4.10 -35.05
N THR A 46 16.51 3.57 -34.10
CA THR A 46 16.86 3.56 -32.66
C THR A 46 17.79 2.41 -32.22
N ALA A 47 18.43 1.73 -33.18
CA ALA A 47 19.34 0.60 -32.99
C ALA A 47 18.70 -0.72 -32.48
N LYS A 48 17.38 -0.92 -32.68
CA LYS A 48 16.67 -2.17 -32.31
C LYS A 48 17.31 -3.43 -32.91
N SER A 49 17.58 -3.43 -34.20
CA SER A 49 18.19 -4.57 -34.89
C SER A 49 19.65 -4.80 -34.44
N GLU A 50 20.37 -3.74 -34.04
CA GLU A 50 21.73 -3.89 -33.47
C GLU A 50 21.68 -4.56 -32.10
N LEU A 51 20.73 -4.20 -31.23
CA LEU A 51 20.53 -4.87 -29.93
C LEU A 51 20.30 -6.37 -30.10
N ALA A 52 19.45 -6.75 -31.06
CA ALA A 52 19.16 -8.14 -31.34
C ALA A 52 20.37 -8.90 -31.95
N ARG A 53 21.19 -8.23 -32.77
CA ARG A 53 22.44 -8.82 -33.26
C ARG A 53 23.51 -8.94 -32.18
N ARG A 54 23.48 -8.08 -31.16
CA ARG A 54 24.36 -8.20 -29.99
C ARG A 54 24.00 -9.40 -29.15
N ILE A 55 22.71 -9.64 -28.91
CA ILE A 55 22.30 -10.79 -28.09
C ILE A 55 22.71 -12.12 -28.70
N LYS A 56 22.80 -12.23 -30.03
CA LYS A 56 23.40 -13.41 -30.69
C LYS A 56 24.78 -13.75 -30.14
N GLN A 57 25.60 -12.74 -29.85
CA GLN A 57 26.96 -12.95 -29.33
C GLN A 57 26.95 -13.47 -27.89
N ALA A 58 25.83 -13.38 -27.18
CA ALA A 58 25.69 -13.85 -25.81
C ALA A 58 25.68 -15.38 -25.69
N PHE A 59 25.43 -16.11 -26.77
CA PHE A 59 25.24 -17.56 -26.75
C PHE A 59 26.42 -18.31 -27.37
N ASN A 60 26.77 -19.44 -26.76
CA ASN A 60 27.81 -20.33 -27.25
C ASN A 60 27.16 -21.44 -28.07
N GLY A 61 27.24 -21.32 -29.40
CA GLY A 61 26.47 -22.19 -30.28
C GLY A 61 25.01 -21.75 -30.40
N GLY A 62 24.21 -22.56 -31.11
CA GLY A 62 22.82 -22.23 -31.45
C GLY A 62 22.68 -21.44 -32.75
N ASN A 63 21.56 -21.65 -33.43
CA ASN A 63 21.25 -20.95 -34.67
C ASN A 63 20.62 -19.60 -34.34
N TYR A 64 21.09 -18.55 -35.01
CA TYR A 64 20.46 -17.24 -34.98
C TYR A 64 19.62 -17.05 -36.23
N PHE A 65 18.36 -16.67 -36.02
CA PHE A 65 17.44 -16.33 -37.09
C PHE A 65 17.09 -14.84 -37.03
N GLU A 66 17.09 -14.17 -38.18
CA GLU A 66 16.72 -12.76 -38.30
C GLU A 66 15.83 -12.60 -39.54
N ARG A 67 14.69 -11.92 -39.37
CA ARG A 67 13.78 -11.61 -40.48
C ARG A 67 13.01 -10.32 -40.21
N LEU A 68 12.85 -9.51 -41.26
CA LEU A 68 11.92 -8.38 -41.31
C LEU A 68 10.59 -8.87 -41.87
N LEU A 69 9.49 -8.61 -41.16
CA LEU A 69 8.16 -8.95 -41.62
C LEU A 69 7.51 -7.80 -42.38
N THR A 70 6.79 -8.17 -43.42
CA THR A 70 5.94 -7.29 -44.21
C THR A 70 4.60 -7.96 -44.41
N ARG A 71 3.59 -7.20 -44.86
CA ARG A 71 2.26 -7.75 -45.19
C ARG A 71 2.31 -8.82 -46.29
N PHE A 72 3.41 -8.89 -47.04
CA PHE A 72 3.64 -9.85 -48.12
C PHE A 72 4.58 -10.99 -47.73
N SER A 73 5.10 -11.00 -46.49
CA SER A 73 5.99 -12.06 -46.03
C SER A 73 5.26 -13.39 -46.04
N VAL A 74 5.92 -14.41 -46.56
CA VAL A 74 5.34 -15.77 -46.68
C VAL A 74 5.89 -16.71 -45.60
N PRO A 75 5.13 -17.73 -45.17
CA PRO A 75 5.60 -18.70 -44.16
C PRO A 75 6.96 -19.34 -44.47
N GLU A 76 7.29 -19.53 -45.74
CA GLU A 76 8.55 -20.11 -46.22
C GLU A 76 9.77 -19.28 -45.80
N GLU A 77 9.61 -17.97 -45.63
CA GLU A 77 10.68 -17.08 -45.18
C GLU A 77 11.05 -17.28 -43.72
N LEU A 78 10.11 -17.75 -42.89
CA LEU A 78 10.28 -17.90 -41.45
C LEU A 78 10.52 -19.35 -41.06
N PHE A 79 9.76 -20.27 -41.65
CA PHE A 79 9.72 -21.67 -41.26
C PHE A 79 10.44 -22.60 -42.26
N GLY A 80 10.90 -22.05 -43.38
CA GLY A 80 11.61 -22.77 -44.42
C GLY A 80 10.69 -23.21 -45.56
N PRO A 81 11.26 -23.38 -46.77
CA PRO A 81 10.52 -23.78 -47.96
C PRO A 81 9.99 -25.21 -47.82
N LEU A 82 8.91 -25.52 -48.54
CA LEU A 82 8.44 -26.89 -48.67
C LEU A 82 9.48 -27.76 -49.40
N SER A 83 9.63 -29.00 -48.95
CA SER A 83 10.47 -29.99 -49.62
C SER A 83 9.75 -30.51 -50.86
N ILE A 84 10.28 -30.20 -52.04
CA ILE A 84 9.73 -30.68 -53.32
C ILE A 84 9.67 -32.22 -53.34
N LYS A 85 10.72 -32.88 -52.83
CA LYS A 85 10.78 -34.35 -52.72
C LYS A 85 9.69 -34.92 -51.80
N ALA A 86 9.40 -34.23 -50.69
CA ALA A 86 8.35 -34.69 -49.79
C ALA A 86 6.96 -34.47 -50.42
N LEU A 87 6.79 -33.36 -51.14
CA LEU A 87 5.54 -33.03 -51.82
C LEU A 87 5.23 -34.00 -52.97
N GLU A 88 6.25 -34.46 -53.71
CA GLU A 88 6.12 -35.55 -54.70
C GLU A 88 5.60 -36.85 -54.10
N GLU A 89 5.78 -37.03 -52.78
CA GLU A 89 5.31 -38.18 -52.01
C GLU A 89 4.09 -37.82 -51.12
N ASP A 90 3.31 -36.80 -51.51
CA ASP A 90 2.11 -36.29 -50.82
C ASP A 90 2.34 -35.87 -49.35
N ARG A 91 3.57 -35.49 -48.99
CA ARG A 91 3.93 -35.00 -47.65
C ARG A 91 4.25 -33.51 -47.64
N TYR A 92 3.51 -32.78 -46.80
CA TYR A 92 3.71 -31.34 -46.57
C TYR A 92 4.80 -31.07 -45.53
N GLU A 93 6.04 -31.47 -45.81
CA GLU A 93 7.21 -31.25 -44.93
C GLU A 93 8.04 -30.03 -45.39
N ARG A 94 8.47 -29.19 -44.44
CA ARG A 94 9.33 -28.02 -44.64
C ARG A 94 10.79 -28.31 -44.33
N LEU A 95 11.68 -27.64 -45.07
CA LEU A 95 13.12 -27.62 -44.83
C LEU A 95 13.45 -26.54 -43.78
N THR A 96 13.37 -26.92 -42.50
CA THR A 96 13.47 -26.00 -41.35
C THR A 96 14.90 -25.62 -40.93
N SER A 97 15.92 -26.19 -41.59
CA SER A 97 17.33 -25.94 -41.26
C SER A 97 17.71 -24.48 -41.45
N ARG A 98 18.25 -23.84 -40.41
CA ARG A 98 18.59 -22.39 -40.35
C ARG A 98 17.40 -21.43 -40.39
N TYR A 99 16.18 -21.94 -40.23
CA TYR A 99 14.96 -21.17 -40.08
C TYR A 99 14.53 -21.11 -38.61
N LEU A 100 13.47 -20.35 -38.33
CA LEU A 100 12.97 -20.11 -36.97
C LEU A 100 12.76 -21.39 -36.14
N PRO A 101 12.21 -22.51 -36.67
CA PRO A 101 11.98 -23.72 -35.87
C PRO A 101 13.26 -24.36 -35.30
N THR A 102 14.42 -24.09 -35.91
CA THR A 102 15.72 -24.61 -35.45
C THR A 102 16.60 -23.54 -34.80
N ALA A 103 16.06 -22.33 -34.58
CA ALA A 103 16.77 -21.20 -33.98
C ALA A 103 16.76 -21.28 -32.45
N THR A 104 17.90 -20.97 -31.84
CA THR A 104 18.00 -20.78 -30.37
C THR A 104 17.59 -19.37 -29.99
N VAL A 105 17.95 -18.39 -30.82
CA VAL A 105 17.57 -17.00 -30.66
C VAL A 105 17.08 -16.46 -31.98
N ALA A 106 15.96 -15.75 -31.95
CA ALA A 106 15.42 -15.10 -33.14
C ALA A 106 15.21 -13.60 -32.94
N PHE A 107 15.41 -12.85 -34.01
CA PHE A 107 15.00 -11.47 -34.15
C PHE A 107 13.94 -11.36 -35.23
N ILE A 108 12.79 -10.78 -34.88
CA ILE A 108 11.68 -10.56 -35.81
C ILE A 108 11.37 -9.07 -35.80
N ASP A 109 11.75 -8.38 -36.88
CA ASP A 109 11.49 -6.96 -37.06
C ASP A 109 10.11 -6.75 -37.70
N GLU A 110 9.43 -5.66 -37.32
CA GLU A 110 8.04 -5.37 -37.69
C GLU A 110 7.07 -6.53 -37.42
N VAL A 111 7.17 -7.13 -36.23
CA VAL A 111 6.49 -8.39 -35.86
C VAL A 111 4.96 -8.34 -36.04
N PHE A 112 4.34 -7.17 -35.95
CA PHE A 112 2.89 -6.99 -36.12
C PHE A 112 2.42 -6.86 -37.57
N LYS A 113 3.33 -6.86 -38.55
CA LYS A 113 2.99 -6.84 -39.99
C LYS A 113 2.84 -8.23 -40.61
N ALA A 114 2.92 -9.27 -39.79
CA ALA A 114 2.74 -10.66 -40.21
C ALA A 114 1.30 -10.93 -40.68
N ASN A 115 1.14 -11.86 -41.63
CA ASN A 115 -0.19 -12.38 -41.99
C ASN A 115 -0.66 -13.48 -41.00
N SER A 116 -1.96 -13.80 -41.03
CA SER A 116 -2.57 -14.76 -40.11
C SER A 116 -1.95 -16.16 -40.15
N ALA A 117 -1.43 -16.61 -41.29
CA ALA A 117 -0.75 -17.90 -41.37
C ALA A 117 0.55 -17.91 -40.55
N ILE A 118 1.35 -16.83 -40.66
CA ILE A 118 2.56 -16.65 -39.85
C ILE A 118 2.20 -16.49 -38.37
N LEU A 119 1.20 -15.67 -38.04
CA LEU A 119 0.78 -15.41 -36.66
C LEU A 119 0.40 -16.69 -35.92
N ASN A 120 -0.42 -17.55 -36.53
CA ASN A 120 -0.84 -18.80 -35.91
C ASN A 120 0.34 -19.74 -35.63
N SER A 121 1.27 -19.90 -36.59
CA SER A 121 2.47 -20.69 -36.37
C SER A 121 3.41 -20.09 -35.32
N LEU A 122 3.52 -18.75 -35.26
CA LEU A 122 4.29 -18.06 -34.22
C LEU A 122 3.66 -18.27 -32.83
N LEU A 123 2.33 -18.21 -32.70
CA LEU A 123 1.66 -18.43 -31.41
C LEU A 123 1.99 -19.80 -30.82
N THR A 124 1.94 -20.86 -31.62
CA THR A 124 2.31 -22.22 -31.18
C THR A 124 3.80 -22.30 -30.83
N LEU A 125 4.68 -21.82 -31.72
CA LEU A 125 6.12 -21.89 -31.55
C LEU A 125 6.63 -21.09 -30.34
N LEU A 126 6.09 -19.89 -30.13
CA LEU A 126 6.44 -19.04 -28.98
C LEU A 126 5.86 -19.55 -27.65
N ASN A 127 4.87 -20.44 -27.70
CA ASN A 127 4.20 -20.96 -26.51
C ASN A 127 4.68 -22.33 -26.07
N GLU A 128 4.48 -23.29 -26.96
CA GLU A 128 4.66 -24.72 -26.74
C GLU A 128 6.11 -25.12 -27.01
N ARG A 129 6.90 -24.22 -27.61
CA ARG A 129 8.25 -24.52 -28.12
C ARG A 129 8.21 -25.69 -29.10
N GLU A 130 7.13 -25.80 -29.85
CA GLU A 130 6.87 -26.86 -30.81
C GLU A 130 6.46 -26.25 -32.17
N PHE A 131 6.80 -26.95 -33.25
CA PHE A 131 6.49 -26.55 -34.61
C PHE A 131 5.85 -27.71 -35.36
N ASP A 132 4.67 -27.47 -35.94
CA ASP A 132 3.96 -28.43 -36.77
C ASP A 132 4.56 -28.45 -38.18
N ASN A 133 5.32 -29.50 -38.48
CA ASN A 133 5.98 -29.73 -39.74
C ASN A 133 5.29 -30.85 -40.53
N GLY A 134 4.18 -30.50 -41.18
CA GLY A 134 3.29 -31.46 -41.81
C GLY A 134 2.57 -32.30 -40.76
N VAL A 135 2.82 -33.62 -40.76
CA VAL A 135 2.23 -34.56 -39.79
C VAL A 135 3.07 -34.75 -38.52
N LYS A 136 4.28 -34.19 -38.49
CA LYS A 136 5.20 -34.29 -37.35
C LYS A 136 5.17 -33.01 -36.55
N ARG A 137 5.28 -33.14 -35.23
CA ARG A 137 5.47 -32.01 -34.33
C ARG A 137 6.90 -32.05 -33.80
N ASP A 138 7.69 -31.07 -34.20
CA ASP A 138 9.11 -30.96 -33.86
C ASP A 138 9.30 -30.03 -32.66
N LYS A 139 10.14 -30.42 -31.69
CA LYS A 139 10.54 -29.51 -30.60
C LYS A 139 11.55 -28.48 -31.10
N THR A 140 11.39 -27.25 -30.65
CA THR A 140 12.23 -26.10 -31.03
C THR A 140 13.23 -25.78 -29.91
N PRO A 141 14.51 -25.52 -30.22
CA PRO A 141 15.53 -25.16 -29.22
C PRO A 141 15.46 -23.67 -28.81
N LEU A 142 14.32 -23.02 -29.05
CA LEU A 142 14.17 -21.58 -28.95
C LEU A 142 14.20 -21.12 -27.49
N SER A 143 15.24 -20.38 -27.13
CA SER A 143 15.39 -19.75 -25.82
C SER A 143 14.67 -18.40 -25.75
N CYS A 144 14.80 -17.57 -26.79
CA CYS A 144 14.27 -16.20 -26.79
C CYS A 144 13.97 -15.69 -28.19
N VAL A 145 12.92 -14.86 -28.28
CA VAL A 145 12.62 -14.03 -29.44
C VAL A 145 12.64 -12.59 -29.00
N VAL A 146 13.38 -11.79 -29.76
CA VAL A 146 13.33 -10.34 -29.69
C VAL A 146 12.47 -9.86 -30.84
N GLY A 147 11.26 -9.41 -30.52
CA GLY A 147 10.38 -8.73 -31.48
C GLY A 147 10.72 -7.26 -31.54
N ALA A 148 10.62 -6.63 -32.70
CA ALA A 148 10.64 -5.19 -32.85
C ALA A 148 9.42 -4.69 -33.62
N SER A 149 8.94 -3.50 -33.27
CA SER A 149 7.87 -2.82 -34.00
C SER A 149 7.96 -1.31 -33.76
N ASN A 150 7.46 -0.52 -34.72
CA ASN A 150 7.26 0.91 -34.54
C ASN A 150 5.83 1.26 -34.09
N GLU A 151 4.90 0.31 -34.18
CA GLU A 151 3.48 0.45 -33.86
C GLU A 151 3.02 -0.61 -32.85
N LEU A 152 1.90 -0.34 -32.18
CA LEU A 152 1.20 -1.30 -31.32
C LEU A 152 0.36 -2.25 -32.19
N PRO A 153 0.02 -3.45 -31.69
CA PRO A 153 -0.83 -4.39 -32.43
C PRO A 153 -2.23 -3.80 -32.67
N GLU A 154 -2.82 -4.10 -33.83
CA GLU A 154 -4.22 -3.76 -34.16
C GLU A 154 -5.00 -5.04 -34.49
N GLY A 155 -5.81 -5.53 -33.55
CA GLY A 155 -6.70 -6.68 -33.73
C GLY A 155 -6.36 -7.89 -32.85
N GLU A 156 -7.37 -8.75 -32.64
CA GLU A 156 -7.33 -9.83 -31.64
C GLU A 156 -6.18 -10.84 -31.84
N GLU A 157 -5.86 -11.21 -33.09
CA GLU A 157 -4.76 -12.13 -33.40
C GLU A 157 -3.39 -11.55 -32.97
N LEU A 158 -3.21 -10.23 -33.18
CA LEU A 158 -1.99 -9.53 -32.82
C LEU A 158 -1.90 -9.26 -31.32
N ASP A 159 -3.03 -9.05 -30.65
CA ASP A 159 -3.09 -8.97 -29.17
C ASP A 159 -2.66 -10.28 -28.52
N ALA A 160 -3.10 -11.42 -29.09
CA ALA A 160 -2.67 -12.74 -28.63
C ALA A 160 -1.15 -12.95 -28.80
N LEU A 161 -0.55 -12.43 -29.87
CA LEU A 161 0.89 -12.46 -30.10
C LEU A 161 1.62 -11.50 -29.16
N TYR A 162 1.05 -10.30 -28.96
CA TYR A 162 1.58 -9.29 -28.06
C TYR A 162 1.64 -9.78 -26.62
N ASP A 163 0.67 -10.59 -26.17
CA ASP A 163 0.72 -11.23 -24.85
C ASP A 163 1.87 -12.23 -24.71
N ARG A 164 2.40 -12.79 -25.82
CA ARG A 164 3.56 -13.72 -25.78
C ARG A 164 4.87 -13.03 -25.44
N PHE A 165 4.95 -11.73 -25.66
CA PHE A 165 6.07 -10.91 -25.21
C PHE A 165 5.82 -10.49 -23.76
N LEU A 166 6.42 -11.25 -22.83
CA LEU A 166 6.35 -10.96 -21.40
C LEU A 166 6.99 -9.60 -21.12
N LEU A 167 8.23 -9.42 -21.57
CA LEU A 167 8.97 -8.19 -21.43
C LEU A 167 8.71 -7.24 -22.60
N ARG A 168 8.56 -5.96 -22.28
CA ARG A 168 8.26 -4.91 -23.23
C ARG A 168 9.08 -3.67 -22.87
N TYR A 169 9.73 -3.09 -23.86
CA TYR A 169 10.56 -1.91 -23.67
C TYR A 169 10.41 -0.92 -24.82
N GLN A 170 10.16 0.35 -24.50
CA GLN A 170 10.14 1.44 -25.48
C GLN A 170 11.54 2.05 -25.61
N VAL A 171 12.14 1.87 -26.79
CA VAL A 171 13.44 2.42 -27.16
C VAL A 171 13.25 3.82 -27.72
N MET A 172 13.77 4.82 -27.02
CA MET A 172 13.74 6.22 -27.44
C MET A 172 14.99 6.58 -28.27
N PRO A 173 14.93 7.62 -29.13
CA PRO A 173 16.12 8.26 -29.68
C PRO A 173 17.10 8.66 -28.56
N VAL A 174 18.39 8.73 -28.90
CA VAL A 174 19.42 9.15 -27.95
C VAL A 174 19.11 10.57 -27.47
N SER A 175 19.25 10.79 -26.17
CA SER A 175 19.01 12.11 -25.56
C SER A 175 19.93 13.20 -26.14
N PRO A 176 19.54 14.48 -26.08
CA PRO A 176 20.40 15.59 -26.47
C PRO A 176 21.75 15.58 -25.74
N GLU A 177 21.78 15.17 -24.47
CA GLU A 177 22.97 15.12 -23.62
C GLU A 177 23.99 14.09 -24.13
N SER A 178 23.50 12.95 -24.64
CA SER A 178 24.33 11.87 -25.16
C SER A 178 24.57 11.95 -26.68
N PHE A 179 24.01 12.95 -27.35
CA PHE A 179 24.11 13.10 -28.81
C PHE A 179 25.56 13.29 -29.29
N ALA A 180 26.37 14.07 -28.56
CA ALA A 180 27.78 14.24 -28.89
C ALA A 180 28.56 12.93 -28.84
N GLN A 181 28.23 12.05 -27.88
CA GLN A 181 28.85 10.72 -27.77
C GLN A 181 28.45 9.84 -28.96
N LEU A 182 27.20 9.94 -29.42
CA LEU A 182 26.69 9.21 -30.58
C LEU A 182 27.44 9.59 -31.85
N LEU A 183 27.64 10.89 -32.09
CA LEU A 183 28.41 11.37 -33.23
C LEU A 183 29.89 10.98 -33.15
N GLY A 184 30.42 10.81 -31.94
CA GLY A 184 31.79 10.39 -31.68
C GLY A 184 32.04 8.88 -31.85
N LEU A 185 31.00 8.06 -32.03
CA LEU A 185 31.17 6.61 -32.22
C LEU A 185 31.94 6.32 -33.51
N LYS A 186 33.13 5.74 -33.36
CA LYS A 186 33.91 5.19 -34.46
C LYS A 186 33.45 3.75 -34.72
N GLY A 187 33.49 3.31 -35.97
CA GLY A 187 33.16 1.94 -36.42
C GLY A 187 34.15 0.87 -35.93
N ASN A 188 34.43 0.86 -34.63
CA ASN A 188 35.28 -0.11 -33.97
C ASN A 188 34.72 -1.52 -34.13
N PRO A 189 35.58 -2.56 -34.09
CA PRO A 189 35.13 -3.94 -34.17
C PRO A 189 34.07 -4.22 -33.10
N LYS A 190 32.97 -4.84 -33.52
CA LYS A 190 31.88 -5.19 -32.62
C LYS A 190 32.40 -6.07 -31.49
N PRO A 191 32.08 -5.76 -30.22
CA PRO A 191 32.54 -6.54 -29.09
C PRO A 191 32.05 -7.98 -29.24
N LYS A 192 32.98 -8.93 -29.19
CA LYS A 192 32.68 -10.36 -29.14
C LYS A 192 33.09 -10.85 -27.75
N PRO A 193 32.15 -11.33 -26.93
CA PRO A 193 32.50 -11.93 -25.66
C PRO A 193 33.28 -13.22 -25.91
N ASP A 194 34.23 -13.48 -25.01
CA ASP A 194 34.99 -14.72 -24.98
C ASP A 194 34.06 -15.92 -24.83
N LEU A 195 34.47 -17.07 -25.35
CA LEU A 195 33.63 -18.28 -25.36
C LEU A 195 33.18 -18.69 -23.95
N GLU A 196 34.02 -18.47 -22.93
CA GLU A 196 33.72 -18.77 -21.53
C GLU A 196 32.60 -17.90 -20.94
N LEU A 197 32.42 -16.68 -21.46
CA LEU A 197 31.35 -15.77 -21.01
C LEU A 197 30.01 -16.08 -21.66
N ARG A 198 30.01 -16.78 -22.79
CA ARG A 198 28.79 -17.08 -23.54
C ARG A 198 27.96 -18.15 -22.85
N LEU A 199 26.65 -18.06 -23.04
CA LEU A 199 25.64 -18.93 -22.45
C LEU A 199 25.40 -20.15 -23.33
N THR A 200 25.45 -21.35 -22.75
CA THR A 200 25.02 -22.59 -23.43
C THR A 200 23.54 -22.87 -23.15
N VAL A 201 22.93 -23.77 -23.94
CA VAL A 201 21.53 -24.16 -23.72
C VAL A 201 21.35 -24.88 -22.38
N GLU A 202 22.34 -25.68 -21.99
CA GLU A 202 22.37 -26.41 -20.72
C GLU A 202 22.45 -25.45 -19.54
N GLU A 203 23.27 -24.40 -19.63
CA GLU A 203 23.34 -23.35 -18.59
C GLU A 203 22.00 -22.62 -18.45
N LEU A 204 21.30 -22.33 -19.55
CA LEU A 204 19.97 -21.71 -19.49
C LEU A 204 18.96 -22.61 -18.77
N GLN A 205 18.98 -23.91 -19.07
CA GLN A 205 18.10 -24.88 -18.45
C GLN A 205 18.39 -25.00 -16.94
N GLU A 206 19.66 -25.11 -16.55
CA GLU A 206 20.07 -25.17 -15.14
C GLU A 206 19.65 -23.92 -14.36
N ILE A 207 19.80 -22.73 -14.97
CA ILE A 207 19.34 -21.47 -14.38
C ILE A 207 17.82 -21.46 -14.17
N GLN A 208 17.05 -21.94 -15.15
CA GLN A 208 15.60 -21.97 -15.07
C GLN A 208 15.10 -22.95 -14.01
N GLU A 209 15.66 -24.17 -13.97
CA GLU A 209 15.32 -25.20 -12.98
C GLU A 209 15.71 -24.74 -11.55
N SER A 210 16.90 -24.15 -11.39
CA SER A 210 17.35 -23.65 -10.09
C SER A 210 16.54 -22.45 -9.61
N ALA A 211 16.08 -21.59 -10.53
CA ALA A 211 15.24 -20.45 -10.19
C ALA A 211 13.88 -20.86 -9.62
N GLU A 212 13.33 -22.03 -9.98
CA GLU A 212 12.05 -22.50 -9.42
C GLU A 212 12.11 -22.73 -7.90
N LEU A 213 13.32 -22.96 -7.36
CA LEU A 213 13.56 -23.13 -5.91
C LEU A 213 13.68 -21.80 -5.16
N VAL A 214 13.78 -20.66 -5.86
CA VAL A 214 13.84 -19.34 -5.24
C VAL A 214 12.50 -19.02 -4.60
N LYS A 215 12.53 -18.66 -3.32
CA LYS A 215 11.30 -18.36 -2.58
C LYS A 215 10.73 -17.01 -3.00
N LEU A 216 9.41 -16.92 -2.99
CA LEU A 216 8.68 -15.67 -3.10
C LEU A 216 8.21 -15.27 -1.69
N PRO A 217 8.84 -14.29 -1.04
CA PRO A 217 8.46 -13.88 0.32
C PRO A 217 7.07 -13.23 0.36
N ASP A 218 6.46 -13.23 1.55
CA ASP A 218 5.09 -12.72 1.75
C ASP A 218 4.95 -11.23 1.41
N ASP A 219 5.97 -10.42 1.65
CA ASP A 219 5.94 -8.98 1.36
C ASP A 219 5.89 -8.71 -0.15
N VAL A 220 6.64 -9.46 -0.96
CA VAL A 220 6.55 -9.43 -2.43
C VAL A 220 5.18 -9.93 -2.88
N MET A 221 4.64 -10.98 -2.26
CA MET A 221 3.32 -11.50 -2.61
C MET A 221 2.21 -10.48 -2.37
N VAL A 222 2.23 -9.80 -1.23
CA VAL A 222 1.31 -8.70 -0.92
C VAL A 222 1.47 -7.57 -1.92
N LEU A 223 2.70 -7.17 -2.27
CA LEU A 223 2.93 -6.15 -3.31
C LEU A 223 2.29 -6.55 -4.65
N LEU A 224 2.46 -7.79 -5.10
CA LEU A 224 1.87 -8.26 -6.36
C LEU A 224 0.34 -8.28 -6.31
N GLN A 225 -0.26 -8.62 -5.17
CA GLN A 225 -1.72 -8.56 -4.97
C GLN A 225 -2.24 -7.12 -5.01
N GLU A 226 -1.58 -6.19 -4.32
CA GLU A 226 -1.93 -4.77 -4.36
C GLU A 226 -1.77 -4.19 -5.78
N LEU A 227 -0.70 -4.57 -6.49
CA LEU A 227 -0.48 -4.13 -7.86
C LEU A 227 -1.59 -4.67 -8.78
N ARG A 228 -1.98 -5.93 -8.65
CA ARG A 228 -3.09 -6.50 -9.42
C ARG A 228 -4.39 -5.72 -9.20
N HIS A 229 -4.69 -5.36 -7.95
CA HIS A 229 -5.86 -4.55 -7.64
C HIS A 229 -5.77 -3.17 -8.28
N PHE A 230 -4.63 -2.48 -8.12
CA PHE A 230 -4.40 -1.18 -8.72
C PHE A 230 -4.52 -1.20 -10.25
N LEU A 231 -3.93 -2.19 -10.93
CA LEU A 231 -4.05 -2.33 -12.39
C LEU A 231 -5.50 -2.54 -12.84
N SER A 232 -6.29 -3.29 -12.06
CA SER A 232 -7.72 -3.44 -12.32
C SER A 232 -8.47 -2.12 -12.21
N GLU A 233 -8.14 -1.28 -11.23
CA GLU A 233 -8.73 0.06 -11.07
C GLU A 233 -8.34 1.01 -12.22
N GLN A 234 -7.08 0.90 -12.68
CA GLN A 234 -6.57 1.66 -13.83
C GLN A 234 -7.03 1.09 -15.20
N GLN A 235 -7.89 0.07 -15.21
CA GLN A 235 -8.35 -0.61 -16.42
C GLN A 235 -7.23 -1.21 -17.28
N ILE A 236 -6.11 -1.60 -16.65
CA ILE A 236 -4.99 -2.28 -17.29
C ILE A 236 -5.18 -3.79 -17.12
N TYR A 237 -5.59 -4.47 -18.19
CA TYR A 237 -5.79 -5.91 -18.16
C TYR A 237 -4.47 -6.69 -18.18
N VAL A 238 -4.30 -7.61 -17.23
CA VAL A 238 -3.17 -8.54 -17.14
C VAL A 238 -3.72 -9.95 -16.88
N SER A 239 -3.38 -10.90 -17.76
CA SER A 239 -3.83 -12.29 -17.62
C SER A 239 -3.16 -13.00 -16.43
N ASP A 240 -3.86 -13.96 -15.80
CA ASP A 240 -3.29 -14.79 -14.73
C ASP A 240 -2.03 -15.54 -15.19
N ARG A 241 -1.99 -15.90 -16.47
CA ARG A 241 -0.82 -16.51 -17.10
C ARG A 241 0.40 -15.58 -17.08
N ARG A 242 0.20 -14.31 -17.43
CA ARG A 242 1.25 -13.29 -17.40
C ARG A 242 1.78 -13.11 -15.98
N TRP A 243 0.91 -13.09 -14.96
CA TRP A 243 1.33 -13.05 -13.55
C TRP A 243 2.23 -14.22 -13.15
N ARG A 244 1.89 -15.45 -13.54
CA ARG A 244 2.75 -16.63 -13.27
C ARG A 244 4.12 -16.51 -13.94
N LYS A 245 4.16 -16.04 -15.19
CA LYS A 245 5.41 -15.80 -15.92
C LYS A 245 6.25 -14.70 -15.29
N VAL A 246 5.61 -13.63 -14.79
CA VAL A 246 6.28 -12.56 -14.05
C VAL A 246 6.97 -13.12 -12.80
N VAL A 247 6.30 -13.97 -12.02
CA VAL A 247 6.92 -14.59 -10.83
C VAL A 247 8.14 -15.41 -11.22
N LYS A 248 8.05 -16.23 -12.27
CA LYS A 248 9.21 -17.00 -12.79
C LYS A 248 10.37 -16.08 -13.19
N LEU A 249 10.06 -14.97 -13.87
CA LEU A 249 11.07 -13.98 -14.27
C LEU A 249 11.75 -13.32 -13.06
N LEU A 250 10.99 -12.97 -12.02
CA LEU A 250 11.53 -12.41 -10.77
C LEU A 250 12.42 -13.42 -10.04
N GLN A 251 12.02 -14.69 -10.02
CA GLN A 251 12.83 -15.77 -9.45
C GLN A 251 14.17 -15.94 -10.20
N VAL A 252 14.14 -15.91 -11.53
CA VAL A 252 15.37 -15.94 -12.35
C VAL A 252 16.23 -14.70 -12.10
N ALA A 253 15.63 -13.52 -11.98
CA ALA A 253 16.35 -12.29 -11.66
C ALA A 253 17.08 -12.39 -10.31
N ALA A 254 16.40 -12.87 -9.27
CA ALA A 254 16.96 -13.07 -7.94
C ALA A 254 18.07 -14.13 -7.93
N TYR A 255 17.83 -15.30 -8.53
CA TYR A 255 18.81 -16.40 -8.63
C TYR A 255 20.10 -15.95 -9.31
N THR A 256 19.98 -15.33 -10.48
CA THR A 256 21.14 -14.84 -11.26
C THR A 256 21.86 -13.67 -10.59
N ASN A 257 21.19 -12.99 -9.65
CA ASN A 257 21.78 -11.99 -8.78
C ASN A 257 22.39 -12.58 -7.48
N GLY A 258 22.37 -13.91 -7.33
CA GLY A 258 22.96 -14.65 -6.21
C GLY A 258 22.07 -14.75 -4.96
N ASN A 259 20.78 -14.48 -5.08
CA ASN A 259 19.81 -14.52 -3.99
C ASN A 259 18.94 -15.78 -4.06
N ASN A 260 18.55 -16.31 -2.90
CA ASN A 260 17.65 -17.47 -2.79
C ASN A 260 16.18 -17.07 -2.55
N GLU A 261 15.91 -15.76 -2.46
CA GLU A 261 14.59 -15.20 -2.25
C GLU A 261 14.44 -13.95 -3.14
N VAL A 262 13.25 -13.76 -3.71
CA VAL A 262 12.93 -12.55 -4.50
C VAL A 262 12.92 -11.33 -3.59
N SER A 263 13.61 -10.28 -4.00
CA SER A 263 13.64 -9.01 -3.27
C SER A 263 12.59 -8.04 -3.81
N ILE A 264 12.19 -7.09 -2.96
CA ILE A 264 11.37 -5.93 -3.38
C ILE A 264 12.03 -5.15 -4.53
N TRP A 265 13.35 -5.19 -4.64
CA TRP A 265 14.10 -4.53 -5.72
C TRP A 265 13.88 -5.20 -7.06
N ASP A 266 13.75 -6.53 -7.11
CA ASP A 266 13.48 -7.27 -8.35
C ASP A 266 12.14 -6.83 -8.97
N CYS A 267 11.17 -6.42 -8.15
CA CYS A 267 9.88 -5.89 -8.59
C CYS A 267 9.97 -4.59 -9.42
N TRP A 268 11.14 -3.94 -9.49
CA TRP A 268 11.38 -2.87 -10.46
C TRP A 268 11.12 -3.33 -11.90
N LEU A 269 11.32 -4.62 -12.20
CA LEU A 269 11.07 -5.22 -13.51
C LEU A 269 9.59 -5.26 -13.90
N LEU A 270 8.66 -5.11 -12.95
CA LEU A 270 7.21 -5.14 -13.21
C LEU A 270 6.77 -4.05 -14.21
N GLN A 271 7.45 -2.89 -14.20
CA GLN A 271 7.24 -1.81 -15.17
C GLN A 271 7.55 -2.22 -16.61
N HIS A 272 8.24 -3.33 -16.83
CA HIS A 272 8.57 -3.85 -18.16
C HIS A 272 7.67 -5.04 -18.54
N CYS A 273 6.83 -5.52 -17.62
CA CYS A 273 6.02 -6.73 -17.84
C CYS A 273 4.52 -6.46 -17.95
N LEU A 274 4.00 -5.40 -17.35
CA LEU A 274 2.56 -5.29 -17.06
C LEU A 274 1.79 -4.23 -17.86
N TRP A 275 2.48 -3.34 -18.59
CA TRP A 275 1.80 -2.33 -19.41
C TRP A 275 1.37 -2.88 -20.76
N ALA A 276 0.23 -2.41 -21.26
CA ALA A 276 -0.26 -2.64 -22.63
C ALA A 276 0.06 -1.47 -23.59
N THR A 277 0.16 -0.25 -23.07
CA THR A 277 0.67 0.91 -23.82
C THR A 277 1.87 1.55 -23.12
N PRO A 278 2.79 2.19 -23.84
CA PRO A 278 4.00 2.74 -23.23
C PRO A 278 3.73 3.78 -22.12
N GLU A 279 2.61 4.50 -22.19
CA GLU A 279 2.22 5.52 -21.20
C GLU A 279 1.91 4.90 -19.83
N GLN A 280 1.32 3.69 -19.83
CA GLN A 280 0.99 2.96 -18.61
C GLN A 280 2.24 2.51 -17.84
N ARG A 281 3.40 2.42 -18.51
CA ARG A 281 4.67 2.08 -17.84
C ARG A 281 4.97 3.06 -16.71
N GLN A 282 4.78 4.36 -16.95
CA GLN A 282 5.06 5.38 -15.94
C GLN A 282 4.13 5.24 -14.73
N VAL A 283 2.83 4.97 -14.98
CA VAL A 283 1.84 4.71 -13.92
C VAL A 283 2.24 3.54 -13.03
N ILE A 284 2.71 2.44 -13.62
CA ILE A 284 3.19 1.27 -12.88
C ILE A 284 4.46 1.60 -12.09
N PHE A 285 5.38 2.35 -12.70
CA PHE A 285 6.61 2.76 -12.06
C PHE A 285 6.37 3.68 -10.87
N ASP A 286 5.52 4.69 -11.01
CA ASP A 286 5.16 5.63 -9.93
C ASP A 286 4.45 4.90 -8.79
N TRP A 287 3.53 3.99 -9.12
CA TRP A 287 2.87 3.13 -8.14
C TRP A 287 3.88 2.28 -7.37
N TYR A 288 4.82 1.65 -8.07
CA TYR A 288 5.87 0.84 -7.46
C TYR A 288 6.75 1.70 -6.57
N GLN A 289 7.26 2.82 -7.10
CA GLN A 289 8.14 3.75 -6.41
C GLN A 289 7.53 4.24 -5.08
N SER A 290 6.23 4.51 -5.04
CA SER A 290 5.53 4.94 -3.82
C SER A 290 5.51 3.89 -2.70
N ARG A 291 5.78 2.61 -3.03
CA ARG A 291 5.72 1.46 -2.11
C ARG A 291 7.09 0.82 -1.86
N VAL A 292 8.09 1.13 -2.68
CA VAL A 292 9.45 0.64 -2.47
C VAL A 292 9.99 1.19 -1.16
N GLY A 293 10.27 0.30 -0.21
CA GLY A 293 10.85 0.66 1.09
C GLY A 293 9.85 0.78 2.25
N THR A 294 8.55 0.78 1.97
CA THR A 294 7.52 0.50 2.97
C THR A 294 7.18 -0.97 2.95
N LYS A 295 7.63 -1.75 3.95
CA LYS A 295 7.07 -3.11 4.14
C LYS A 295 5.56 -2.97 4.27
N ALA A 296 4.78 -3.83 3.63
CA ALA A 296 3.30 -3.82 3.73
C ALA A 296 2.78 -3.87 5.18
N ALA A 297 3.58 -4.43 6.10
CA ALA A 297 3.31 -4.46 7.54
C ALA A 297 3.35 -3.06 8.20
N PHE A 298 4.09 -2.09 7.65
CA PHE A 298 4.30 -0.76 8.21
C PHE A 298 3.81 0.32 7.23
N ASN A 299 2.48 0.44 7.10
CA ASN A 299 1.86 1.54 6.37
C ASN A 299 1.78 2.79 7.28
N PRO A 300 2.46 3.92 6.93
CA PRO A 300 2.41 5.16 7.71
C PRO A 300 0.99 5.66 7.98
N GLU A 301 0.03 5.42 7.08
CA GLU A 301 -1.37 5.80 7.29
C GLU A 301 -2.03 5.03 8.43
N LYS A 302 -1.72 3.74 8.59
CA LYS A 302 -2.23 2.93 9.70
C LYS A 302 -1.73 3.48 11.04
N PHE A 303 -0.45 3.81 11.12
CA PHE A 303 0.11 4.46 12.32
C PHE A 303 -0.51 5.82 12.59
N SER A 304 -0.69 6.64 11.55
CA SER A 304 -1.34 7.95 11.69
C SER A 304 -2.75 7.84 12.28
N LYS A 305 -3.57 6.90 11.79
CA LYS A 305 -4.92 6.64 12.32
C LYS A 305 -4.89 6.13 13.76
N LEU A 306 -3.98 5.22 14.09
CA LEU A 306 -3.83 4.69 15.45
C LEU A 306 -3.38 5.78 16.44
N ILE A 307 -2.38 6.58 16.07
CA ILE A 307 -1.91 7.70 16.88
C ILE A 307 -3.04 8.70 17.12
N ALA A 308 -3.83 9.05 16.09
CA ALA A 308 -4.97 9.94 16.24
C ALA A 308 -6.03 9.41 17.23
N ALA A 309 -6.29 8.10 17.22
CA ALA A 309 -7.18 7.48 18.19
C ALA A 309 -6.62 7.57 19.62
N TRP A 310 -5.31 7.38 19.78
CA TRP A 310 -4.62 7.49 21.05
C TRP A 310 -4.53 8.93 21.58
N GLU A 311 -4.30 9.92 20.72
CA GLU A 311 -4.37 11.35 21.03
C GLU A 311 -5.76 11.72 21.55
N LYS A 312 -6.82 11.26 20.87
CA LYS A 312 -8.21 11.46 21.31
C LYS A 312 -8.51 10.80 22.65
N ASN A 313 -8.01 9.59 22.88
CA ASN A 313 -8.16 8.90 24.16
C ASN A 313 -7.48 9.65 25.30
N LEU A 314 -6.27 10.19 25.06
CA LEU A 314 -5.55 11.00 26.05
C LEU A 314 -6.27 12.31 26.34
N GLU A 315 -6.77 13.00 25.32
CA GLU A 315 -7.54 14.24 25.49
C GLU A 315 -8.82 13.98 26.29
N GLY A 316 -9.54 12.89 25.98
CA GLY A 316 -10.69 12.44 26.77
C GLY A 316 -10.32 12.16 28.23
N ALA A 317 -9.18 11.52 28.48
CA ALA A 317 -8.71 11.24 29.84
C ALA A 317 -8.33 12.52 30.61
N LYS A 318 -7.68 13.49 29.96
CA LYS A 318 -7.31 14.77 30.57
C LYS A 318 -8.52 15.63 30.93
N ASN A 319 -9.56 15.58 30.11
CA ASN A 319 -10.78 16.36 30.29
C ASN A 319 -11.84 15.64 31.13
N ASN A 320 -11.59 14.40 31.55
CA ASN A 320 -12.55 13.63 32.32
C ASN A 320 -12.67 14.21 33.73
N GLN A 321 -13.91 14.28 34.21
CA GLN A 321 -14.21 14.76 35.55
C GLN A 321 -15.03 13.70 36.30
N THR A 322 -14.67 13.46 37.55
CA THR A 322 -15.43 12.62 38.48
C THR A 322 -15.97 13.47 39.62
N GLN A 323 -17.01 13.00 40.28
CA GLN A 323 -17.51 13.66 41.47
C GLN A 323 -16.46 13.53 42.59
N ALA A 324 -16.14 14.64 43.24
CA ALA A 324 -15.19 14.70 44.33
C ALA A 324 -15.68 13.86 45.51
N GLN A 325 -14.74 13.26 46.23
CA GLN A 325 -15.01 12.46 47.43
C GLN A 325 -14.25 13.03 48.64
N ASP A 326 -14.78 12.84 49.84
CA ASP A 326 -14.05 13.11 51.08
C ASP A 326 -13.05 11.98 51.43
N GLU A 327 -12.30 12.14 52.53
CA GLU A 327 -11.31 11.15 52.99
C GLU A 327 -11.93 9.78 53.35
N GLU A 328 -13.25 9.72 53.55
CA GLU A 328 -14.01 8.52 53.87
C GLU A 328 -14.72 7.91 52.64
N GLY A 329 -14.61 8.56 51.46
CA GLY A 329 -15.17 8.10 50.19
C GLY A 329 -16.60 8.57 49.90
N HIS A 330 -17.17 9.48 50.70
CA HIS A 330 -18.50 10.03 50.44
C HIS A 330 -18.47 11.08 49.33
N LEU A 331 -19.48 11.03 48.45
CA LEU A 331 -19.63 11.95 47.34
C LEU A 331 -19.93 13.39 47.81
N LEU A 332 -19.18 14.36 47.28
CA LEU A 332 -19.29 15.78 47.63
C LEU A 332 -20.16 16.56 46.64
N TYR A 333 -20.92 17.51 47.18
CA TYR A 333 -21.81 18.42 46.48
C TYR A 333 -21.49 19.86 46.89
N ILE A 334 -21.79 20.84 46.02
CA ILE A 334 -21.61 22.27 46.31
C ILE A 334 -22.98 22.91 46.47
N ASP A 335 -23.29 23.38 47.67
CA ASP A 335 -24.54 24.07 47.93
C ASP A 335 -24.59 25.48 47.31
N TRP A 336 -25.75 26.10 47.31
CA TRP A 336 -25.94 27.46 46.77
C TRP A 336 -25.21 28.56 47.55
N LYS A 337 -24.64 28.26 48.73
CA LYS A 337 -23.76 29.14 49.50
C LYS A 337 -22.27 28.92 49.17
N GLY A 338 -21.96 27.90 48.36
CA GLY A 338 -20.60 27.52 48.00
C GLY A 338 -19.94 26.59 49.02
N GLU A 339 -20.69 26.05 49.99
CA GLU A 339 -20.19 25.15 51.02
C GLU A 339 -20.23 23.69 50.55
N LEU A 340 -19.28 22.88 51.02
CA LEU A 340 -19.19 21.45 50.70
C LEU A 340 -20.14 20.65 51.59
N THR A 341 -20.90 19.74 50.99
CA THR A 341 -21.80 18.83 51.70
C THR A 341 -21.76 17.42 51.10
N ASN A 342 -22.04 16.40 51.91
CA ASN A 342 -22.21 15.01 51.46
C ASN A 342 -23.68 14.66 51.14
N GLN A 343 -24.59 15.64 51.27
CA GLN A 343 -26.00 15.49 50.96
C GLN A 343 -26.28 15.85 49.50
N SER A 344 -26.93 14.94 48.77
CA SER A 344 -27.33 15.16 47.37
C SER A 344 -28.55 16.06 47.22
N GLU A 345 -29.29 16.24 48.31
CA GLU A 345 -30.53 17.00 48.38
C GLU A 345 -30.60 17.74 49.72
N ARG A 346 -31.21 18.92 49.72
CA ARG A 346 -31.46 19.68 50.95
C ARG A 346 -32.83 20.32 50.88
N GLU A 347 -33.53 20.24 52.00
CA GLU A 347 -34.80 20.92 52.17
C GLU A 347 -34.55 22.42 52.30
N VAL A 348 -35.17 23.20 51.40
CA VAL A 348 -35.18 24.65 51.47
C VAL A 348 -36.60 25.17 51.47
N PRO A 349 -36.85 26.34 52.09
CA PRO A 349 -38.11 27.05 51.91
C PRO A 349 -38.34 27.30 50.41
N GLU A 350 -39.55 27.03 49.95
CA GLU A 350 -39.95 27.30 48.57
C GLU A 350 -40.58 28.69 48.46
N ASP A 351 -40.21 29.39 47.39
CA ASP A 351 -40.73 30.71 47.07
C ASP A 351 -41.35 30.69 45.67
N ARG A 352 -42.47 31.41 45.48
CA ARG A 352 -43.11 31.62 44.19
C ARG A 352 -42.92 33.08 43.78
N ASN A 353 -42.10 33.33 42.76
CA ASN A 353 -41.77 34.69 42.30
C ASN A 353 -41.15 35.61 43.37
N GLY A 354 -40.41 35.04 44.33
CA GLY A 354 -39.80 35.79 45.43
C GLY A 354 -40.71 35.99 46.65
N GLU A 355 -41.95 35.49 46.61
CA GLU A 355 -42.84 35.42 47.76
C GLU A 355 -42.74 34.05 48.42
N PRO A 356 -42.53 33.98 49.74
CA PRO A 356 -42.29 32.72 50.39
C PRO A 356 -43.60 31.97 50.67
N LEU A 357 -43.56 30.66 50.48
CA LEU A 357 -44.73 29.80 50.55
C LEU A 357 -44.87 29.15 51.92
N TYR A 358 -46.13 28.97 52.35
CA TYR A 358 -46.49 28.40 53.63
C TYR A 358 -47.39 27.18 53.48
N LEU A 359 -47.37 26.34 54.51
CA LEU A 359 -48.29 25.24 54.71
C LEU A 359 -49.64 25.76 55.22
N ALA A 360 -50.73 25.06 54.93
CA ALA A 360 -52.02 25.34 55.56
C ALA A 360 -51.93 25.13 57.09
N PRO A 361 -52.80 25.76 57.90
CA PRO A 361 -52.78 25.58 59.34
C PRO A 361 -53.03 24.11 59.74
N PRO A 362 -52.37 23.62 60.80
CA PRO A 362 -52.41 22.21 61.19
C PRO A 362 -53.81 21.74 61.64
N HIS A 363 -54.60 22.60 62.30
CA HIS A 363 -55.91 22.25 62.84
C HIS A 363 -56.99 23.26 62.41
N THR A 364 -57.36 23.21 61.14
CA THR A 364 -58.48 24.00 60.59
C THR A 364 -59.84 23.34 60.79
N GLN A 365 -60.92 24.13 60.82
CA GLN A 365 -62.31 23.62 60.97
C GLN A 365 -62.74 22.67 59.82
N THR A 366 -62.19 22.86 58.62
CA THR A 366 -62.30 21.94 57.50
C THR A 366 -61.13 20.96 57.54
N ARG A 367 -61.39 19.65 57.54
CA ARG A 367 -60.35 18.63 57.66
C ARG A 367 -59.43 18.62 56.44
N ILE A 368 -58.35 19.39 56.46
CA ILE A 368 -57.32 19.41 55.41
C ILE A 368 -56.43 18.18 55.60
N GLN A 369 -56.45 17.26 54.64
CA GLN A 369 -55.60 16.06 54.67
C GLN A 369 -54.17 16.34 54.18
N ASP A 370 -53.97 17.33 53.31
CA ASP A 370 -52.67 17.74 52.77
C ASP A 370 -52.45 19.24 52.99
N ARG A 371 -51.54 19.57 53.90
CA ARG A 371 -51.20 20.96 54.25
C ARG A 371 -50.37 21.66 53.16
N THR A 372 -49.77 20.91 52.24
CA THR A 372 -48.90 21.46 51.18
C THR A 372 -49.68 21.97 49.96
N SER A 373 -51.00 21.70 49.88
CA SER A 373 -51.81 22.02 48.70
C SER A 373 -51.27 21.36 47.43
N GLN A 374 -51.11 20.03 47.44
CA GLN A 374 -50.50 19.26 46.35
C GLN A 374 -49.09 19.76 45.98
N GLY A 375 -48.31 20.17 46.98
CA GLY A 375 -46.96 20.71 46.81
C GLY A 375 -46.87 22.14 46.28
N LYS A 376 -47.99 22.88 46.15
CA LYS A 376 -47.98 24.27 45.67
C LYS A 376 -47.73 25.30 46.77
N GLY A 377 -48.12 25.01 48.00
CA GLY A 377 -48.09 25.96 49.12
C GLY A 377 -49.03 27.15 48.92
N TYR A 378 -49.04 28.05 49.90
CA TYR A 378 -49.83 29.27 49.88
C TYR A 378 -48.92 30.50 50.00
N THR A 379 -49.08 31.50 49.15
CA THR A 379 -48.50 32.83 49.40
C THR A 379 -49.20 33.48 50.60
N VAL A 380 -48.65 34.59 51.12
CA VAL A 380 -49.28 35.35 52.21
C VAL A 380 -50.72 35.74 51.86
N GLU A 381 -50.97 36.22 50.65
CA GLU A 381 -52.30 36.61 50.20
C GLU A 381 -53.25 35.42 50.03
N GLU A 382 -52.77 34.32 49.42
CA GLU A 382 -53.55 33.09 49.25
C GLU A 382 -53.93 32.50 50.62
N PHE A 383 -53.01 32.52 51.59
CA PHE A 383 -53.26 32.03 52.94
C PHE A 383 -54.32 32.89 53.65
N LYS A 384 -54.21 34.22 53.57
CA LYS A 384 -55.20 35.13 54.16
C LYS A 384 -56.60 34.92 53.57
N GLN A 385 -56.70 34.85 52.25
CA GLN A 385 -57.99 34.63 51.57
C GLN A 385 -58.64 33.29 51.92
N ASN A 386 -57.84 32.23 52.08
CA ASN A 386 -58.36 30.88 52.28
C ASN A 386 -58.65 30.56 53.76
N PHE A 387 -57.93 31.17 54.71
CA PHE A 387 -57.97 30.76 56.12
C PHE A 387 -58.37 31.88 57.10
N CYS A 388 -58.20 33.15 56.74
CA CYS A 388 -58.57 34.26 57.62
C CYS A 388 -60.02 34.66 57.36
N ARG A 389 -60.82 34.74 58.43
CA ARG A 389 -62.27 34.99 58.34
C ARG A 389 -62.70 36.34 58.93
N ASP A 390 -61.76 37.11 59.47
CA ASP A 390 -62.03 38.40 60.11
C ASP A 390 -61.18 39.54 59.54
N TYR A 391 -61.60 40.78 59.80
CA TYR A 391 -60.89 42.00 59.38
C TYR A 391 -59.55 42.23 60.08
N TYR A 392 -59.23 41.39 61.07
CA TYR A 392 -58.05 41.52 61.92
C TYR A 392 -56.93 40.56 61.51
N ASP A 393 -57.05 39.89 60.36
CA ASP A 393 -56.06 38.91 59.87
C ASP A 393 -55.76 37.83 60.92
N ARG A 394 -56.80 37.16 61.43
CA ARG A 394 -56.65 36.01 62.33
C ARG A 394 -57.36 34.79 61.78
N PHE A 395 -56.86 33.62 62.18
CA PHE A 395 -57.47 32.33 61.86
C PHE A 395 -57.59 31.47 63.12
N HIS A 396 -58.38 30.40 62.99
CA HIS A 396 -58.62 29.46 64.08
C HIS A 396 -57.72 28.24 63.92
N ASP A 397 -56.90 27.97 64.94
CA ASP A 397 -56.08 26.76 65.06
C ASP A 397 -56.39 26.10 66.41
N ASP A 398 -56.80 24.84 66.41
CA ASP A 398 -57.13 24.05 67.61
C ASP A 398 -57.99 24.80 68.66
N GLN A 399 -59.08 25.39 68.17
CA GLN A 399 -60.03 26.18 68.97
C GLN A 399 -59.50 27.50 69.56
N GLN A 400 -58.33 27.99 69.15
CA GLN A 400 -57.75 29.29 69.55
C GLN A 400 -57.59 30.23 68.35
N TRP A 401 -57.67 31.54 68.61
CA TRP A 401 -57.35 32.57 67.62
C TRP A 401 -55.84 32.77 67.56
N VAL A 402 -55.27 32.60 66.38
CA VAL A 402 -53.85 32.82 66.10
C VAL A 402 -53.72 34.02 65.18
N GLU A 403 -52.86 34.97 65.55
CA GLU A 403 -52.51 36.10 64.70
C GLU A 403 -51.72 35.58 63.48
N VAL A 404 -52.12 36.00 62.28
CA VAL A 404 -51.48 35.52 61.04
C VAL A 404 -50.02 35.93 60.95
N GLU A 405 -49.66 37.07 61.54
CA GLU A 405 -48.28 37.55 61.58
C GLU A 405 -47.38 36.57 62.35
N ASP A 406 -47.82 36.10 63.51
CA ASP A 406 -47.08 35.10 64.30
C ASP A 406 -46.90 33.78 63.54
N TYR A 407 -47.91 33.39 62.75
CA TYR A 407 -47.86 32.17 61.93
C TYR A 407 -46.79 32.24 60.83
N PHE A 408 -46.60 33.42 60.23
CA PHE A 408 -45.64 33.63 59.15
C PHE A 408 -44.20 33.86 59.62
N VAL A 409 -44.00 34.22 60.89
CA VAL A 409 -42.68 34.30 61.52
C VAL A 409 -42.11 32.91 61.83
N ASP A 410 -42.97 31.93 62.12
CA ASP A 410 -42.52 30.56 62.40
C ASP A 410 -42.09 29.83 61.12
N ASN A 411 -40.79 29.54 61.02
CA ASN A 411 -40.21 28.81 59.89
C ASN A 411 -40.72 27.37 59.77
N ALA A 412 -41.28 26.78 60.83
CA ALA A 412 -41.90 25.45 60.76
C ALA A 412 -43.17 25.43 59.87
N ASN A 413 -43.75 26.60 59.59
CA ASN A 413 -44.92 26.74 58.73
C ASN A 413 -44.55 27.01 57.26
N ARG A 414 -43.26 27.09 56.91
CA ARG A 414 -42.79 27.22 55.53
C ARG A 414 -43.05 25.93 54.75
N LEU A 415 -43.44 26.06 53.48
CA LEU A 415 -43.37 24.93 52.57
C LEU A 415 -41.89 24.64 52.28
N MET A 416 -41.42 23.48 52.74
CA MET A 416 -40.08 22.99 52.44
C MET A 416 -40.15 22.09 51.20
N VAL A 417 -39.27 22.31 50.23
CA VAL A 417 -39.10 21.41 49.09
C VAL A 417 -37.68 20.86 49.06
N SER A 418 -37.55 19.59 48.68
CA SER A 418 -36.24 18.99 48.44
C SER A 418 -35.68 19.53 47.13
N LYS A 419 -34.60 20.31 47.19
CA LYS A 419 -33.83 20.73 46.01
C LYS A 419 -32.57 19.89 45.89
N LYS A 420 -32.32 19.38 44.68
CA LYS A 420 -31.10 18.66 44.34
C LYS A 420 -29.91 19.62 44.32
N ILE A 421 -28.85 19.24 45.00
CA ILE A 421 -27.59 19.99 45.02
C ILE A 421 -26.71 19.46 43.88
N PRO A 422 -26.08 20.34 43.08
CA PRO A 422 -25.19 19.89 42.02
C PRO A 422 -23.93 19.20 42.60
N PRO A 423 -23.45 18.12 41.96
CA PRO A 423 -22.25 17.43 42.40
C PRO A 423 -21.02 18.31 42.21
N LYS A 424 -20.06 18.21 43.13
CA LYS A 424 -18.74 18.83 42.96
C LYS A 424 -17.94 17.98 41.98
N MET A 425 -17.59 18.51 40.82
CA MET A 425 -16.75 17.82 39.85
C MET A 425 -15.28 18.20 40.01
N GLU A 426 -14.38 17.22 39.92
CA GLU A 426 -12.93 17.40 39.92
C GLU A 426 -12.27 16.55 38.83
N PRO A 427 -11.04 16.87 38.40
CA PRO A 427 -10.32 16.06 37.41
C PRO A 427 -10.20 14.61 37.89
N THR A 428 -10.52 13.66 37.02
CA THR A 428 -10.46 12.24 37.37
C THR A 428 -9.06 11.82 37.75
N CYS A 429 -8.90 11.27 38.95
CA CYS A 429 -7.71 10.54 39.34
C CYS A 429 -7.80 9.11 38.80
N TYR A 430 -6.71 8.61 38.23
CA TYR A 430 -6.62 7.26 37.68
C TYR A 430 -5.77 6.38 38.59
N SER A 431 -6.14 5.10 38.69
CA SER A 431 -5.31 4.14 39.41
C SER A 431 -3.92 4.01 38.77
N LYS A 432 -2.90 3.76 39.58
CA LYS A 432 -1.52 3.55 39.09
C LYS A 432 -1.44 2.41 38.07
N TYR A 433 -2.28 1.39 38.19
CA TYR A 433 -2.39 0.29 37.23
C TYR A 433 -2.94 0.75 35.88
N HIS A 434 -3.95 1.62 35.86
CA HIS A 434 -4.49 2.18 34.62
C HIS A 434 -3.43 2.99 33.87
N ILE A 435 -2.77 3.92 34.55
CA ILE A 435 -1.70 4.75 33.97
C ILE A 435 -0.58 3.86 33.44
N LYS A 436 -0.12 2.89 34.24
CA LYS A 436 0.93 1.95 33.84
C LYS A 436 0.54 1.15 32.59
N GLY A 437 -0.68 0.61 32.53
CA GLY A 437 -1.15 -0.15 31.36
C GLY A 437 -1.17 0.68 30.08
N ARG A 438 -1.62 1.95 30.15
CA ARG A 438 -1.60 2.86 28.98
C ARG A 438 -0.19 3.23 28.55
N VAL A 439 0.71 3.47 29.50
CA VAL A 439 2.13 3.74 29.20
C VAL A 439 2.78 2.51 28.56
N GLU A 440 2.53 1.29 29.06
CA GLU A 440 3.06 0.05 28.48
C GLU A 440 2.53 -0.22 27.06
N GLU A 441 1.24 0.00 26.82
CA GLU A 441 0.64 -0.12 25.48
C GLU A 441 1.27 0.87 24.49
N THR A 442 1.42 2.13 24.90
CA THR A 442 2.00 3.19 24.05
C THR A 442 3.52 3.02 23.86
N ASP A 443 4.25 2.54 24.87
CA ASP A 443 5.68 2.21 24.79
C ASP A 443 5.94 1.10 23.75
N LYS A 444 5.05 0.10 23.65
CA LYS A 444 5.14 -0.92 22.60
C LYS A 444 5.11 -0.32 21.20
N PHE A 445 4.20 0.61 20.94
CA PHE A 445 4.13 1.29 19.63
C PHE A 445 5.36 2.15 19.34
N VAL A 446 5.87 2.88 20.34
CA VAL A 446 7.10 3.67 20.19
C VAL A 446 8.29 2.76 19.87
N LYS A 447 8.37 1.59 20.53
CA LYS A 447 9.38 0.57 20.25
C LYS A 447 9.26 0.04 18.82
N ASP A 448 8.07 -0.38 18.39
CA ASP A 448 7.82 -0.90 17.03
C ASP A 448 8.21 0.13 15.95
N MET A 449 7.87 1.41 16.13
CA MET A 449 8.28 2.48 15.22
C MET A 449 9.80 2.72 15.23
N THR A 450 10.45 2.58 16.38
CA THR A 450 11.91 2.73 16.50
C THR A 450 12.66 1.61 15.80
N GLU A 451 12.20 0.37 15.97
CA GLU A 451 12.73 -0.78 15.25
C GLU A 451 12.53 -0.64 13.74
N TYR A 452 11.36 -0.12 13.31
CA TYR A 452 11.10 0.14 11.91
C TYR A 452 11.99 1.24 11.31
N LEU A 453 12.23 2.34 12.04
CA LEU A 453 13.17 3.38 11.62
C LEU A 453 14.59 2.83 11.46
N ALA A 454 15.05 1.98 12.38
CA ALA A 454 16.35 1.34 12.27
C ALA A 454 16.44 0.43 11.03
N GLN A 455 15.36 -0.28 10.67
CA GLN A 455 15.30 -1.06 9.43
C GLN A 455 15.38 -0.16 8.19
N ILE A 456 14.67 0.96 8.16
CA ILE A 456 14.74 1.92 7.04
C ILE A 456 16.16 2.50 6.92
N ASP A 457 16.79 2.88 8.03
CA ASP A 457 18.15 3.43 8.02
C ASP A 457 19.17 2.43 7.45
N ALA A 458 19.04 1.16 7.84
CA ALA A 458 19.85 0.07 7.28
C ALA A 458 19.58 -0.13 5.77
N GLN A 459 18.32 -0.05 5.34
CA GLN A 459 17.95 -0.11 3.92
C GLN A 459 18.56 1.05 3.14
N ILE A 460 18.39 2.31 3.57
CA ILE A 460 18.95 3.50 2.90
C ILE A 460 20.48 3.39 2.77
N SER A 461 21.15 2.95 3.84
CA SER A 461 22.61 2.83 3.87
C SER A 461 23.15 1.78 2.90
N SER A 462 22.40 0.69 2.67
CA SER A 462 22.80 -0.40 1.78
C SER A 462 22.24 -0.27 0.36
N LEU A 463 21.16 0.51 0.17
CA LEU A 463 20.38 0.60 -1.07
C LEU A 463 21.23 0.97 -2.27
N THR A 464 22.06 2.01 -2.13
CA THR A 464 22.85 2.51 -3.27
C THR A 464 23.79 1.41 -3.76
N GLN A 465 24.44 0.70 -2.83
CA GLN A 465 25.30 -0.43 -3.18
C GLN A 465 24.48 -1.60 -3.75
N THR A 466 23.39 -1.99 -3.10
CA THR A 466 22.54 -3.11 -3.54
C THR A 466 21.97 -2.91 -4.94
N ILE A 467 21.47 -1.71 -5.25
CA ILE A 467 20.91 -1.38 -6.56
C ILE A 467 22.01 -1.26 -7.62
N ASN A 468 23.14 -0.61 -7.30
CA ASN A 468 24.24 -0.47 -8.25
C ASN A 468 24.93 -1.81 -8.57
N ASP A 469 24.97 -2.73 -7.60
CA ASP A 469 25.45 -4.10 -7.78
C ASP A 469 24.38 -5.04 -8.36
N HIS A 470 23.16 -4.56 -8.58
CA HIS A 470 22.08 -5.36 -9.16
C HIS A 470 22.29 -5.56 -10.65
N LEU A 471 22.21 -6.82 -11.09
CA LEU A 471 22.49 -7.17 -12.48
C LEU A 471 21.41 -6.65 -13.45
N TRP A 472 20.15 -6.61 -13.01
CA TRP A 472 18.98 -6.35 -13.86
C TRP A 472 18.34 -4.98 -13.72
N ILE A 473 18.72 -4.21 -12.69
CA ILE A 473 18.15 -2.88 -12.42
C ILE A 473 19.14 -1.84 -12.92
N THR A 474 18.61 -0.73 -13.44
CA THR A 474 19.45 0.40 -13.87
C THR A 474 19.98 1.17 -12.66
N PRO A 475 21.28 1.55 -12.63
CA PRO A 475 21.86 2.32 -11.54
C PRO A 475 21.12 3.62 -11.19
N GLY A 476 20.52 4.28 -12.19
CA GLY A 476 19.75 5.52 -12.00
C GLY A 476 18.47 5.38 -11.16
N PHE A 477 18.02 4.14 -10.86
CA PHE A 477 16.87 3.91 -9.97
C PHE A 477 17.21 4.09 -8.48
N SER A 478 18.49 4.11 -8.12
CA SER A 478 18.91 4.23 -6.71
C SER A 478 18.47 5.56 -6.08
N GLU A 479 18.65 6.68 -6.76
CA GLU A 479 18.30 8.01 -6.23
C GLU A 479 16.79 8.20 -5.99
N PRO A 480 15.89 7.91 -6.95
CA PRO A 480 14.45 8.01 -6.70
C PRO A 480 13.97 7.10 -5.57
N ALA A 481 14.52 5.88 -5.47
CA ALA A 481 14.17 4.94 -4.41
C ALA A 481 14.66 5.40 -3.03
N LYS A 482 15.88 5.94 -2.97
CA LYS A 482 16.45 6.53 -1.76
C LYS A 482 15.63 7.72 -1.28
N SER A 483 15.21 8.61 -2.18
CA SER A 483 14.38 9.76 -1.84
C SER A 483 13.05 9.36 -1.21
N THR A 484 12.34 8.36 -1.78
CA THR A 484 11.09 7.87 -1.19
C THR A 484 11.30 7.27 0.21
N LEU A 485 12.38 6.51 0.40
CA LEU A 485 12.72 5.96 1.70
C LEU A 485 13.04 7.03 2.73
N GLU A 486 13.76 8.09 2.35
CA GLU A 486 14.04 9.23 3.21
C GLU A 486 12.75 9.97 3.61
N GLN A 487 11.81 10.16 2.70
CA GLN A 487 10.49 10.74 3.00
C GLN A 487 9.68 9.86 3.96
N THR A 488 9.68 8.55 3.72
CA THR A 488 9.03 7.57 4.61
C THR A 488 9.64 7.62 6.01
N ARG A 489 10.97 7.61 6.10
CA ARG A 489 11.71 7.74 7.35
C ARG A 489 11.32 9.02 8.10
N GLN A 490 11.29 10.17 7.42
CA GLN A 490 10.89 11.45 8.02
C GLN A 490 9.46 11.39 8.58
N THR A 491 8.53 10.81 7.81
CA THR A 491 7.14 10.65 8.21
C THR A 491 7.02 9.77 9.47
N VAL A 492 7.66 8.61 9.48
CA VAL A 492 7.66 7.69 10.63
C VAL A 492 8.33 8.33 11.85
N ALA A 493 9.42 9.08 11.66
CA ALA A 493 10.09 9.80 12.74
C ALA A 493 9.17 10.85 13.39
N ALA A 494 8.39 11.58 12.58
CA ALA A 494 7.39 12.53 13.09
C ALA A 494 6.25 11.81 13.84
N LEU A 495 5.76 10.69 13.31
CA LEU A 495 4.75 9.86 13.98
C LEU A 495 5.24 9.31 15.32
N ARG A 496 6.50 8.86 15.40
CA ARG A 496 7.11 8.40 16.65
C ARG A 496 7.14 9.51 17.70
N VAL A 497 7.54 10.73 17.33
CA VAL A 497 7.54 11.89 18.25
C VAL A 497 6.14 12.14 18.80
N ARG A 498 5.12 12.16 17.93
CA ARG A 498 3.72 12.31 18.37
C ARG A 498 3.32 11.21 19.35
N MET A 499 3.64 9.95 19.04
CA MET A 499 3.31 8.82 19.91
C MET A 499 4.04 8.90 21.26
N THR A 500 5.29 9.36 21.29
CA THR A 500 6.02 9.63 22.55
C THR A 500 5.34 10.73 23.36
N THR A 501 4.85 11.80 22.72
CA THR A 501 4.07 12.85 23.41
C THR A 501 2.79 12.29 24.03
N VAL A 502 2.09 11.39 23.33
CA VAL A 502 0.90 10.73 23.88
C VAL A 502 1.25 9.85 25.08
N ARG A 503 2.30 9.05 24.96
CA ARG A 503 2.83 8.19 26.03
C ARG A 503 3.18 9.00 27.28
N ASP A 504 3.91 10.08 27.12
CA ASP A 504 4.29 10.96 28.22
C ASP A 504 3.06 11.65 28.82
N GLY A 505 2.08 12.01 27.99
CA GLY A 505 0.81 12.55 28.44
C GLY A 505 0.03 11.60 29.34
N PHE A 506 0.00 10.29 29.04
CA PHE A 506 -0.61 9.30 29.92
C PHE A 506 0.15 9.17 31.25
N SER A 507 1.48 9.21 31.21
CA SER A 507 2.31 9.14 32.42
C SER A 507 2.09 10.29 33.41
N GLN A 508 1.59 11.43 32.91
CA GLN A 508 1.35 12.66 33.66
C GLN A 508 -0.12 12.79 34.13
N LEU A 509 -0.97 11.80 33.88
CA LEU A 509 -2.36 11.83 34.36
C LEU A 509 -2.40 11.86 35.91
N PRO A 510 -3.39 12.55 36.51
CA PRO A 510 -3.55 12.57 37.96
C PRO A 510 -3.70 11.14 38.49
N ALA A 511 -2.86 10.75 39.44
CA ALA A 511 -2.91 9.42 40.05
C ALA A 511 -3.67 9.46 41.37
N GLU A 512 -4.47 8.43 41.64
CA GLU A 512 -5.11 8.22 42.95
C GLU A 512 -4.05 8.21 44.07
N LYS A 513 -4.31 8.95 45.14
CA LYS A 513 -3.48 8.90 46.36
C LYS A 513 -3.74 7.56 47.06
N VAL A 514 -2.65 6.88 47.43
CA VAL A 514 -2.68 5.59 48.15
C VAL A 514 -2.94 5.83 49.62
#